data_AF-Q39G99-F1
#
_entry.id   AF-Q39G99-F1
#
_cell.length_a   1.000
_cell.length_b   1.000
_cell.length_c   1.000
_cell.angle_alpha   90.00
_cell.angle_beta   90.00
_cell.angle_gamma   90.00
#
_symmetry.space_group_name_H-M   'P 1'
#
loop_
_entity.id
_entity.type
_entity.pdbx_description
1 polymer ?
#
loop_
_entity_poly.entity_id
_entity_poly.type
_entity_poly.pdbx_seq_one_letter_code
_entity_poly.pdbx_strand_id
1 'polypeptide(L)'
;MALTGTWTFGDEADSIARIGVRLNARAPRLGGHSVWHQEQRVGADKRKASDEPDLVSSFTSAFAGASGGVDSVWIKYAMYNGSRRISYWPADQFWALYRCVEHYSGIHFYGSDLQRMSDEPGYGLKLPSGHPVHTMLKARPTLTEHDFQFAQRRFSVASLVFVDLGEVCKIACTFLNNEHRVDLLPAYIAMNLYGSLKASVDLSGLVTAPPAGTA
;
A
#
# COMPACT_ATOMS: atom_id res chain seq x y z
N MET A 1 12.17 -8.47 44.95
CA MET A 1 12.41 -7.02 44.80
C MET A 1 11.43 -6.52 43.75
N ALA A 2 10.64 -5.50 44.09
CA ALA A 2 9.33 -5.21 43.49
C ALA A 2 9.37 -4.78 42.01
N LEU A 3 8.36 -5.21 41.24
CA LEU A 3 7.88 -4.52 40.04
C LEU A 3 6.38 -4.27 40.21
N THR A 4 6.07 -3.12 40.81
CA THR A 4 4.76 -2.47 40.76
C THR A 4 4.69 -1.62 39.51
N GLY A 5 3.66 -1.85 38.69
CA GLY A 5 3.32 -1.04 37.53
C GLY A 5 1.89 -1.33 37.10
N THR A 6 0.93 -0.90 37.91
CA THR A 6 -0.50 -0.85 37.61
C THR A 6 -0.80 0.25 36.59
N TRP A 7 -1.61 -0.05 35.57
CA TRP A 7 -2.31 0.96 34.77
C TRP A 7 -3.78 0.54 34.61
N THR A 8 -4.70 1.43 35.02
CA THR A 8 -6.16 1.26 34.89
C THR A 8 -6.74 2.28 33.90
N PHE A 9 -7.87 1.86 33.33
CA PHE A 9 -8.58 2.24 32.10
C PHE A 9 -9.06 3.70 31.95
N GLY A 10 -9.36 4.08 30.70
CA GLY A 10 -10.32 5.13 30.36
C GLY A 10 -11.36 4.58 29.37
N ASP A 11 -12.63 4.62 29.78
CA ASP A 11 -13.82 4.16 29.05
C ASP A 11 -14.21 5.05 27.85
N GLU A 12 -15.02 4.45 26.97
CA GLU A 12 -15.63 4.93 25.72
C GLU A 12 -16.12 6.39 25.69
N ALA A 13 -15.94 7.05 24.53
CA ALA A 13 -17.03 7.74 23.83
C ALA A 13 -16.66 8.12 22.38
N ASP A 14 -17.39 7.50 21.44
CA ASP A 14 -17.85 8.01 20.14
C ASP A 14 -17.00 9.01 19.34
N SER A 15 -16.47 8.54 18.20
CA SER A 15 -16.67 9.25 16.92
C SER A 15 -16.52 8.30 15.73
N ILE A 16 -17.63 7.64 15.35
CA ILE A 16 -17.75 6.98 14.04
C ILE A 16 -17.73 8.07 12.96
N ALA A 17 -16.54 8.39 12.45
CA ALA A 17 -16.37 9.20 11.26
C ALA A 17 -16.70 8.35 10.02
N ARG A 18 -17.88 8.61 9.48
CA ARG A 18 -18.48 8.08 8.25
C ARG A 18 -17.45 7.89 7.12
N ILE A 19 -17.17 6.63 6.78
CA ILE A 19 -16.46 6.25 5.55
C ILE A 19 -17.45 6.42 4.39
N GLY A 20 -17.25 7.47 3.59
CA GLY A 20 -17.99 7.66 2.34
C GLY A 20 -17.38 6.85 1.21
N VAL A 21 -17.84 5.61 1.00
CA VAL A 21 -17.55 4.86 -0.23
C VAL A 21 -18.54 5.31 -1.31
N ARG A 22 -18.09 6.04 -2.33
CA ARG A 22 -18.89 6.28 -3.55
C ARG A 22 -18.57 5.20 -4.58
N LEU A 23 -19.42 4.19 -4.66
CA LEU A 23 -19.43 3.21 -5.75
C LEU A 23 -20.18 3.80 -6.94
N ASN A 24 -19.49 4.14 -8.03
CA ASN A 24 -20.15 4.47 -9.29
C ASN A 24 -20.56 3.16 -9.98
N ALA A 25 -21.77 2.68 -9.69
CA ALA A 25 -22.40 1.60 -10.45
C ALA A 25 -22.96 2.16 -11.77
N ARG A 26 -22.24 1.96 -12.87
CA ARG A 26 -22.84 1.91 -14.22
C ARG A 26 -22.33 0.67 -14.94
N ALA A 27 -23.21 -0.33 -15.05
CA ALA A 27 -23.00 -1.52 -15.87
C ALA A 27 -22.89 -1.14 -17.37
N PRO A 28 -21.92 -1.66 -18.13
CA PRO A 28 -21.96 -1.58 -19.58
C PRO A 28 -22.96 -2.60 -20.13
N ARG A 29 -23.87 -2.12 -20.97
CA ARG A 29 -24.79 -2.96 -21.75
C ARG A 29 -24.00 -3.72 -22.82
N LEU A 30 -24.16 -5.04 -22.84
CA LEU A 30 -23.70 -5.91 -23.91
C LEU A 30 -24.47 -5.59 -25.20
N GLY A 31 -23.74 -5.22 -26.25
CA GLY A 31 -24.24 -5.13 -27.62
C GLY A 31 -23.15 -5.65 -28.54
N GLY A 32 -23.32 -6.86 -29.06
CA GLY A 32 -22.40 -7.47 -30.01
C GLY A 32 -22.61 -6.91 -31.42
N HIS A 33 -21.52 -6.71 -32.16
CA HIS A 33 -21.44 -6.87 -33.61
C HIS A 33 -19.96 -7.13 -33.99
N SER A 34 -19.79 -7.98 -34.98
CA SER A 34 -18.57 -8.68 -35.40
C SER A 34 -17.65 -7.86 -36.31
N VAL A 35 -16.34 -8.10 -36.10
CA VAL A 35 -15.21 -8.19 -37.05
C VAL A 35 -14.98 -7.05 -38.05
N TRP A 36 -13.82 -6.40 -37.95
CA TRP A 36 -12.83 -6.28 -39.04
C TRP A 36 -11.40 -6.21 -38.49
N HIS A 37 -10.54 -7.06 -39.04
CA HIS A 37 -9.08 -6.96 -38.93
C HIS A 37 -8.64 -5.62 -39.52
N GLN A 38 -8.01 -4.76 -38.72
CA GLN A 38 -7.14 -3.71 -39.24
C GLN A 38 -5.86 -3.72 -38.44
N GLU A 39 -4.82 -4.22 -39.10
CA GLU A 39 -3.43 -4.15 -38.70
C GLU A 39 -3.03 -2.67 -38.59
N GLN A 40 -3.21 -2.08 -37.41
CA GLN A 40 -2.56 -0.82 -37.06
C GLN A 40 -1.23 -1.17 -36.39
N ARG A 41 -0.17 -1.14 -37.20
CA ARG A 41 1.18 -0.81 -36.74
C ARG A 41 1.12 0.56 -36.09
N VAL A 42 0.81 0.60 -34.79
CA VAL A 42 1.05 1.78 -33.98
C VAL A 42 2.56 1.82 -33.79
N GLY A 43 3.19 2.76 -34.51
CA GLY A 43 4.58 3.12 -34.31
C GLY A 43 4.82 3.28 -32.81
N ALA A 44 5.91 2.70 -32.34
CA ALA A 44 6.35 2.79 -30.97
C ALA A 44 6.65 4.25 -30.62
N ASP A 45 5.60 5.01 -30.30
CA ASP A 45 5.72 6.20 -29.52
C ASP A 45 6.18 5.72 -28.14
N LYS A 46 7.50 5.80 -27.94
CA LYS A 46 8.13 5.67 -26.64
C LYS A 46 7.46 6.72 -25.75
N ARG A 47 6.41 6.33 -25.03
CA ARG A 47 5.94 7.09 -23.87
C ARG A 47 7.17 7.25 -22.99
N LYS A 48 7.74 8.46 -22.95
CA LYS A 48 8.67 8.85 -21.90
C LYS A 48 7.99 8.49 -20.59
N ALA A 49 8.73 7.89 -19.65
CA ALA A 49 8.26 7.64 -18.29
C ALA A 49 7.45 8.86 -17.84
N SER A 50 6.13 8.69 -17.67
CA SER A 50 5.16 9.77 -17.88
C SER A 50 5.37 10.91 -16.88
N ASP A 51 5.05 12.13 -17.32
CA ASP A 51 5.05 13.36 -16.54
C ASP A 51 4.00 13.35 -15.39
N GLU A 52 3.53 12.18 -14.94
CA GLU A 52 2.58 12.05 -13.85
C GLU A 52 3.32 12.11 -12.50
N PRO A 53 3.29 13.25 -11.79
CA PRO A 53 4.11 13.47 -10.61
C PRO A 53 3.69 12.61 -9.41
N ASP A 54 2.49 12.03 -9.48
CA ASP A 54 1.85 11.25 -8.43
C ASP A 54 1.96 9.75 -8.66
N LEU A 55 2.52 9.29 -9.78
CA LEU A 55 2.64 7.88 -10.09
C LEU A 55 3.77 7.23 -9.28
N VAL A 56 3.44 6.20 -8.51
CA VAL A 56 4.37 5.46 -7.66
C VAL A 56 5.10 4.39 -8.48
N SER A 57 6.44 4.39 -8.40
CA SER A 57 7.29 3.41 -9.08
C SER A 57 7.71 2.25 -8.18
N SER A 58 7.90 2.50 -6.89
CA SER A 58 8.21 1.50 -5.87
C SER A 58 7.99 2.05 -4.47
N PHE A 59 8.06 1.18 -3.45
CA PHE A 59 7.93 1.61 -2.07
C PHE A 59 8.75 0.74 -1.12
N THR A 60 8.97 1.27 0.08
CA THR A 60 9.37 0.51 1.26
C THR A 60 8.51 0.95 2.44
N SER A 61 8.16 0.01 3.29
CA SER A 61 7.39 0.23 4.50
C SER A 61 8.12 -0.33 5.72
N ALA A 62 7.81 0.24 6.87
CA ALA A 62 8.17 -0.27 8.18
C ALA A 62 6.97 -0.08 9.10
N PHE A 63 6.79 -0.94 10.10
CA PHE A 63 5.69 -0.84 11.05
C PHE A 63 6.21 -0.84 12.48
N ALA A 64 5.42 -0.25 13.37
CA ALA A 64 5.55 -0.42 14.81
C ALA A 64 4.26 -1.06 15.32
N GLY A 65 4.42 -2.00 16.24
CA GLY A 65 3.30 -2.71 16.85
C GLY A 65 3.77 -3.50 18.06
N ALA A 66 2.87 -3.67 19.02
CA ALA A 66 3.02 -4.59 20.13
C ALA A 66 2.35 -5.94 19.81
N SER A 67 2.53 -6.90 20.72
CA SER A 67 1.89 -8.20 20.63
C SER A 67 0.36 -8.03 20.55
N GLY A 68 -0.22 -8.41 19.40
CA GLY A 68 -1.67 -8.34 19.16
C GLY A 68 -2.15 -7.14 18.32
N GLY A 69 -1.27 -6.27 17.83
CA GLY A 69 -1.70 -5.18 16.95
C GLY A 69 -0.60 -4.38 16.28
N VAL A 70 -0.96 -3.72 15.17
CA VAL A 70 -0.12 -2.73 14.49
C VAL A 70 -0.53 -1.34 14.99
N ASP A 71 0.40 -0.64 15.63
CA ASP A 71 0.17 0.71 16.17
C ASP A 71 0.32 1.78 15.08
N SER A 72 1.24 1.54 14.13
CA SER A 72 1.47 2.45 13.02
C SER A 72 2.31 1.84 11.89
N VAL A 73 2.23 2.46 10.71
CA VAL A 73 3.10 2.14 9.57
C VAL A 73 3.71 3.41 8.96
N TRP A 74 4.95 3.31 8.53
CA TRP A 74 5.61 4.29 7.67
C TRP A 74 5.67 3.72 6.27
N ILE A 75 5.30 4.52 5.28
CA ILE A 75 5.39 4.14 3.87
C ILE A 75 6.14 5.23 3.14
N LYS A 76 7.26 4.85 2.50
CA LYS A 76 8.07 5.71 1.66
C LYS A 76 7.98 5.25 0.22
N TYR A 77 7.55 6.15 -0.65
CA TYR A 77 7.40 5.95 -2.08
C TYR A 77 8.59 6.55 -2.84
N ALA A 78 9.02 5.84 -3.88
CA ALA A 78 9.74 6.44 -4.99
C ALA A 78 8.72 6.69 -6.12
N MET A 79 8.76 7.89 -6.69
CA MET A 79 7.84 8.32 -7.75
C MET A 79 8.49 8.13 -9.12
N TYR A 80 7.68 8.04 -10.19
CA TYR A 80 8.19 7.94 -11.55
C TYR A 80 9.00 9.17 -12.00
N ASN A 81 8.66 10.35 -11.48
CA ASN A 81 9.40 11.59 -11.74
C ASN A 81 10.74 11.69 -10.96
N GLY A 82 11.14 10.63 -10.24
CA GLY A 82 12.38 10.57 -9.46
C GLY A 82 12.29 11.18 -8.05
N SER A 83 11.19 11.84 -7.69
CA SER A 83 10.97 12.33 -6.33
C SER A 83 10.68 11.21 -5.34
N ARG A 84 10.75 11.51 -4.05
CA ARG A 84 10.43 10.59 -2.95
C ARG A 84 9.40 11.23 -2.03
N ARG A 85 8.49 10.41 -1.52
CA ARG A 85 7.43 10.84 -0.59
C ARG A 85 7.39 9.88 0.59
N ILE A 86 7.08 10.39 1.78
CA ILE A 86 6.89 9.56 2.96
C ILE A 86 5.62 9.96 3.70
N SER A 87 4.97 8.98 4.32
CA SER A 87 3.80 9.17 5.18
C SER A 87 3.89 8.28 6.39
N TYR A 88 3.42 8.80 7.51
CA TYR A 88 3.17 8.08 8.75
C TYR A 88 1.67 7.83 8.89
N TRP A 89 1.29 6.59 9.18
CA TRP A 89 -0.09 6.15 9.25
C TRP A 89 -0.36 5.65 10.67
N PRO A 90 -1.12 6.39 11.50
CA PRO A 90 -1.55 5.90 12.81
C PRO A 90 -2.52 4.71 12.65
N ALA A 91 -2.68 3.91 13.71
CA ALA A 91 -3.44 2.65 13.73
C ALA A 91 -4.77 2.70 12.94
N ASP A 92 -5.64 3.67 13.21
CA ASP A 92 -6.95 3.76 12.54
C ASP A 92 -6.82 3.95 11.02
N GLN A 93 -5.89 4.81 10.60
CA GLN A 93 -5.65 5.08 9.18
C GLN A 93 -4.90 3.93 8.51
N PHE A 94 -4.03 3.24 9.24
CA PHE A 94 -3.42 1.99 8.79
C PHE A 94 -4.49 0.94 8.49
N TRP A 95 -5.43 0.70 9.40
CA TRP A 95 -6.48 -0.29 9.21
C TRP A 95 -7.43 0.07 8.07
N ALA A 96 -7.76 1.35 7.92
CA ALA A 96 -8.55 1.83 6.79
C ALA A 96 -7.81 1.60 5.46
N LEU A 97 -6.51 1.94 5.39
CA LEU A 97 -5.68 1.67 4.22
C LEU A 97 -5.60 0.17 3.91
N TYR A 98 -5.33 -0.66 4.92
CA TYR A 98 -5.22 -2.11 4.80
C TYR A 98 -6.47 -2.70 4.15
N ARG A 99 -7.66 -2.38 4.66
CA ARG A 99 -8.94 -2.89 4.14
C ARG A 99 -9.20 -2.44 2.71
N CYS A 100 -8.92 -1.18 2.39
CA CYS A 100 -9.09 -0.67 1.02
C CYS A 100 -8.19 -1.39 0.02
N VAL A 101 -6.91 -1.57 0.38
CA VAL A 101 -5.92 -2.20 -0.49
C VAL A 101 -6.13 -3.72 -0.57
N GLU A 102 -6.58 -4.36 0.50
CA GLU A 102 -7.04 -5.76 0.51
C GLU A 102 -8.20 -5.97 -0.45
N HIS A 103 -9.24 -5.13 -0.35
CA HIS A 103 -10.41 -5.22 -1.22
C HIS A 103 -10.04 -5.01 -2.69
N TYR A 104 -9.25 -3.99 -2.99
CA TYR A 104 -8.75 -3.74 -4.34
C TYR A 104 -7.96 -4.94 -4.88
N SER A 105 -7.05 -5.50 -4.07
CA SER A 105 -6.24 -6.65 -4.50
C SER A 105 -7.12 -7.89 -4.74
N GLY A 106 -8.09 -8.15 -3.88
CA GLY A 106 -9.03 -9.27 -4.04
C GLY A 106 -9.94 -9.17 -5.27
N ILE A 107 -10.30 -7.96 -5.71
CA ILE A 107 -11.10 -7.74 -6.92
C ILE A 107 -10.25 -7.86 -8.18
N HIS A 108 -9.09 -7.20 -8.18
CA HIS A 108 -8.37 -6.99 -9.44
C HIS A 108 -7.45 -8.15 -9.77
N PHE A 109 -6.72 -8.74 -8.82
CA PHE A 109 -5.68 -9.72 -9.15
C PHE A 109 -5.26 -10.59 -7.94
N TYR A 110 -5.26 -11.92 -8.11
CA TYR A 110 -4.75 -12.89 -7.12
C TYR A 110 -3.29 -13.29 -7.40
N GLY A 111 -2.39 -12.95 -6.49
CA GLY A 111 -0.99 -13.39 -6.49
C GLY A 111 0.00 -12.33 -6.96
N SER A 112 0.94 -11.96 -6.09
CA SER A 112 2.03 -11.04 -6.44
C SER A 112 3.25 -11.80 -6.98
N ASP A 113 3.77 -11.37 -8.14
CA ASP A 113 5.05 -11.84 -8.66
C ASP A 113 6.22 -11.58 -7.69
N LEU A 114 6.12 -10.58 -6.79
CA LEU A 114 7.12 -10.41 -5.73
C LEU A 114 7.00 -11.48 -4.65
N GLN A 115 5.78 -11.90 -4.30
CA GLN A 115 5.59 -13.01 -3.36
C GLN A 115 6.21 -14.28 -3.94
N ARG A 116 5.96 -14.56 -5.23
CA ARG A 116 6.60 -15.67 -5.93
C ARG A 116 8.11 -15.55 -6.00
N MET A 117 8.69 -14.35 -6.12
CA MET A 117 10.15 -14.20 -6.01
C MET A 117 10.71 -14.54 -4.63
N SER A 118 9.93 -14.34 -3.57
CA SER A 118 10.32 -14.76 -2.21
C SER A 118 10.25 -16.28 -2.06
N ASP A 119 9.21 -16.90 -2.63
CA ASP A 119 8.93 -18.32 -2.48
C ASP A 119 9.73 -19.21 -3.47
N GLU A 120 10.08 -18.67 -4.64
CA GLU A 120 10.79 -19.36 -5.72
C GLU A 120 12.11 -18.64 -6.08
N PRO A 121 13.25 -19.07 -5.50
CA PRO A 121 14.57 -18.53 -5.85
C PRO A 121 14.84 -18.61 -7.36
N GLY A 122 15.13 -17.47 -7.99
CA GLY A 122 15.42 -17.38 -9.43
C GLY A 122 14.21 -17.11 -10.33
N TYR A 123 12.99 -17.01 -9.79
CA TYR A 123 11.81 -16.60 -10.56
C TYR A 123 12.01 -15.23 -11.24
N GLY A 124 12.57 -14.26 -10.51
CA GLY A 124 12.84 -12.91 -11.03
C GLY A 124 13.81 -12.86 -12.22
N LEU A 125 14.72 -13.83 -12.34
CA LEU A 125 15.65 -13.93 -13.48
C LEU A 125 14.97 -14.39 -14.76
N LYS A 126 13.81 -15.04 -14.66
CA LYS A 126 13.00 -15.50 -15.79
C LYS A 126 12.06 -14.41 -16.31
N LEU A 127 11.91 -13.30 -15.58
CA LEU A 127 11.03 -12.21 -15.96
C LEU A 127 11.68 -11.33 -17.04
N PRO A 128 10.91 -10.89 -18.07
CA PRO A 128 11.41 -9.96 -19.08
C PRO A 128 12.01 -8.70 -18.46
N SER A 129 13.02 -8.09 -19.10
CA SER A 129 13.69 -6.90 -18.55
C SER A 129 12.77 -5.69 -18.31
N GLY A 130 11.65 -5.60 -19.06
CA GLY A 130 10.61 -4.59 -18.88
C GLY A 130 9.56 -4.93 -17.81
N HIS A 131 9.71 -6.04 -17.09
CA HIS A 131 8.74 -6.46 -16.08
C HIS A 131 8.70 -5.49 -14.90
N PRO A 132 7.50 -5.08 -14.39
CA PRO A 132 7.37 -4.10 -13.31
C PRO A 132 8.17 -4.42 -12.04
N VAL A 133 8.34 -5.71 -11.75
CA VAL A 133 9.17 -6.22 -10.65
C VAL A 133 10.60 -5.66 -10.68
N HIS A 134 11.21 -5.55 -11.86
CA HIS A 134 12.57 -5.00 -11.99
C HIS A 134 12.61 -3.52 -11.62
N THR A 135 11.59 -2.75 -12.00
CA THR A 135 11.43 -1.35 -11.60
C THR A 135 11.26 -1.25 -10.09
N MET A 136 10.43 -2.10 -9.50
CA MET A 136 10.20 -2.11 -8.06
C MET A 136 11.46 -2.39 -7.25
N LEU A 137 12.30 -3.32 -7.71
CA LEU A 137 13.56 -3.65 -7.04
C LEU A 137 14.61 -2.55 -7.21
N LYS A 138 14.78 -2.02 -8.43
CA LYS A 138 15.83 -1.02 -8.73
C LYS A 138 15.54 0.35 -8.12
N ALA A 139 14.27 0.76 -8.08
CA ALA A 139 13.87 2.07 -7.58
C ALA A 139 13.55 2.08 -6.07
N ARG A 140 13.65 0.93 -5.39
CA ARG A 140 13.21 0.75 -4.01
C ARG A 140 13.87 1.77 -3.07
N PRO A 141 13.09 2.62 -2.38
CA PRO A 141 13.66 3.60 -1.46
C PRO A 141 14.12 2.94 -0.15
N THR A 142 15.09 3.55 0.52
CA THR A 142 15.51 3.16 1.87
C THR A 142 14.83 4.03 2.92
N LEU A 143 14.41 3.42 4.03
CA LEU A 143 13.95 4.11 5.24
C LEU A 143 15.14 4.35 6.18
N THR A 144 15.20 5.55 6.76
CA THR A 144 16.24 5.99 7.70
C THR A 144 15.60 6.48 8.99
N GLU A 145 16.38 6.59 10.07
CA GLU A 145 15.89 7.13 11.34
C GLU A 145 15.29 8.54 11.19
N HIS A 146 15.95 9.39 10.40
CA HIS A 146 15.45 10.72 10.07
C HIS A 146 14.06 10.66 9.39
N ASP A 147 13.84 9.68 8.50
CA ASP A 147 12.56 9.51 7.82
C ASP A 147 11.43 9.25 8.82
N PHE A 148 11.67 8.42 9.86
CA PHE A 148 10.65 8.09 10.85
C PHE A 148 10.18 9.32 11.62
N GLN A 149 11.14 10.07 12.17
CA GLN A 149 10.88 11.26 12.97
C GLN A 149 10.30 12.41 12.14
N PHE A 150 10.74 12.53 10.88
CA PHE A 150 10.23 13.56 9.97
C PHE A 150 8.78 13.26 9.55
N ALA A 151 8.48 12.02 9.17
CA ALA A 151 7.14 11.63 8.75
C ALA A 151 6.11 11.74 9.88
N GLN A 152 6.44 11.33 11.10
CA GLN A 152 5.54 11.47 12.25
C GLN A 152 5.17 12.93 12.52
N ARG A 153 6.15 13.84 12.46
CA ARG A 153 5.91 15.28 12.73
C ARG A 153 5.17 15.99 11.61
N ARG A 154 5.48 15.66 10.35
CA ARG A 154 5.02 16.45 9.19
C ARG A 154 3.95 15.74 8.37
N PHE A 155 4.03 14.43 8.20
CA PHE A 155 3.20 13.67 7.27
C PHE A 155 2.42 12.55 7.97
N SER A 156 1.90 12.86 9.16
CA SER A 156 0.94 12.00 9.86
C SER A 156 -0.43 12.11 9.19
N VAL A 157 -0.93 10.98 8.68
CA VAL A 157 -2.20 10.92 7.96
C VAL A 157 -3.35 11.08 8.96
N ALA A 158 -4.22 12.05 8.69
CA ALA A 158 -5.42 12.33 9.47
C ALA A 158 -6.65 11.65 8.87
N SER A 159 -6.73 11.60 7.53
CA SER A 159 -7.79 10.92 6.80
C SER A 159 -7.31 10.50 5.41
N LEU A 160 -7.98 9.49 4.85
CA LEU A 160 -7.71 8.99 3.51
C LEU A 160 -9.01 8.87 2.69
N VAL A 161 -8.88 9.04 1.39
CA VAL A 161 -9.88 8.65 0.39
C VAL A 161 -9.20 7.70 -0.60
N PHE A 162 -9.76 6.50 -0.71
CA PHE A 162 -9.30 5.50 -1.66
C PHE A 162 -10.26 5.43 -2.84
N VAL A 163 -9.72 5.48 -4.06
CA VAL A 163 -10.49 5.35 -5.30
C VAL A 163 -9.87 4.28 -6.17
N ASP A 164 -10.69 3.31 -6.53
CA ASP A 164 -10.36 2.29 -7.51
C ASP A 164 -10.58 2.86 -8.93
N LEU A 165 -9.53 2.84 -9.77
CA LEU A 165 -9.57 3.29 -11.16
C LEU A 165 -9.24 2.15 -12.14
N GLY A 166 -9.38 0.89 -11.72
CA GLY A 166 -9.07 -0.29 -12.53
C GLY A 166 -7.61 -0.71 -12.40
N GLU A 167 -6.77 -0.39 -13.39
CA GLU A 167 -5.34 -0.77 -13.40
C GLU A 167 -4.46 0.08 -12.46
N VAL A 168 -5.05 1.09 -11.83
CA VAL A 168 -4.42 2.00 -10.88
C VAL A 168 -5.41 2.26 -9.75
N CYS A 169 -4.94 2.38 -8.51
CA CYS A 169 -5.72 2.96 -7.43
C CYS A 169 -5.14 4.31 -7.01
N LYS A 170 -6.02 5.20 -6.55
CA LYS A 170 -5.68 6.52 -6.05
C LYS A 170 -5.85 6.54 -4.54
N ILE A 171 -4.81 6.95 -3.84
CA ILE A 171 -4.84 7.25 -2.40
C ILE A 171 -4.70 8.76 -2.25
N ALA A 172 -5.77 9.42 -1.82
CA ALA A 172 -5.74 10.83 -1.47
C ALA A 172 -5.71 10.98 0.05
N CYS A 173 -4.62 11.51 0.59
CA CYS A 173 -4.44 11.73 2.02
C CYS A 173 -4.64 13.19 2.38
N THR A 174 -5.22 13.42 3.56
CA THR A 174 -5.11 14.68 4.29
C THR A 174 -4.26 14.43 5.52
N PHE A 175 -3.21 15.23 5.73
CA PHE A 175 -2.34 15.11 6.89
C PHE A 175 -2.82 16.01 8.04
N LEU A 176 -2.34 15.78 9.25
CA LEU A 176 -2.68 16.59 10.43
C LEU A 176 -2.34 18.09 10.28
N ASN A 177 -1.43 18.41 9.36
CA ASN A 177 -1.04 19.77 9.02
C ASN A 177 -1.95 20.42 7.95
N ASN A 178 -3.05 19.76 7.57
CA ASN A 178 -3.99 20.12 6.48
C ASN A 178 -3.41 20.10 5.06
N GLU A 179 -2.21 19.57 4.85
CA GLU A 179 -1.71 19.32 3.51
C GLU A 179 -2.43 18.13 2.89
N HIS A 180 -2.64 18.23 1.58
CA HIS A 180 -3.24 17.17 0.78
C HIS A 180 -2.20 16.57 -0.16
N ARG A 181 -2.24 15.26 -0.30
CA ARG A 181 -1.39 14.54 -1.25
C ARG A 181 -2.16 13.43 -1.93
N VAL A 182 -1.86 13.24 -3.21
CA VAL A 182 -2.39 12.14 -4.01
C VAL A 182 -1.23 11.24 -4.42
N ASP A 183 -1.36 9.96 -4.15
CA ASP A 183 -0.44 8.93 -4.61
C ASP A 183 -1.24 7.97 -5.52
N LEU A 184 -0.76 7.77 -6.75
CA LEU A 184 -1.34 6.87 -7.75
C LEU A 184 -0.52 5.58 -7.78
N LEU A 185 -1.14 4.47 -7.40
CA LEU A 185 -0.49 3.17 -7.31
C LEU A 185 -0.97 2.31 -8.47
N PRO A 186 -0.11 1.96 -9.44
CA PRO A 186 -0.39 0.88 -10.37
C PRO A 186 -0.81 -0.40 -9.63
N ALA A 187 -1.64 -1.23 -10.26
CA ALA A 187 -2.18 -2.45 -9.62
C ALA A 187 -1.08 -3.32 -8.98
N TYR A 188 0.06 -3.49 -9.66
CA TYR A 188 1.20 -4.24 -9.12
C TYR A 188 1.84 -3.57 -7.89
N ILE A 189 1.83 -2.25 -7.76
CA ILE A 189 2.28 -1.56 -6.54
C ILE A 189 1.26 -1.79 -5.42
N ALA A 190 -0.03 -1.64 -5.71
CA ALA A 190 -1.10 -1.81 -4.73
C ALA A 190 -1.12 -3.23 -4.13
N MET A 191 -0.98 -4.25 -4.97
CA MET A 191 -0.89 -5.65 -4.52
C MET A 191 0.33 -5.91 -3.64
N ASN A 192 1.47 -5.33 -3.99
CA ASN A 192 2.66 -5.47 -3.17
C ASN A 192 2.55 -4.73 -1.85
N LEU A 193 1.88 -3.57 -1.86
CA LEU A 193 1.53 -2.86 -0.65
C LEU A 193 0.62 -3.73 0.24
N TYR A 194 -0.40 -4.38 -0.32
CA TYR A 194 -1.22 -5.34 0.42
C TYR A 194 -0.37 -6.40 1.11
N GLY A 195 0.48 -7.11 0.35
CA GLY A 195 1.34 -8.17 0.90
C GLY A 195 2.22 -7.67 2.04
N SER A 196 2.78 -6.46 1.92
CA SER A 196 3.59 -5.84 2.97
C SER A 196 2.79 -5.45 4.22
N LEU A 197 1.59 -4.88 4.05
CA LEU A 197 0.73 -4.52 5.19
C LEU A 197 0.21 -5.78 5.89
N LYS A 198 -0.17 -6.82 5.13
CA LYS A 198 -0.57 -8.12 5.66
C LYS A 198 0.55 -8.77 6.47
N ALA A 199 1.79 -8.77 5.95
CA ALA A 199 2.93 -9.29 6.69
C ALA A 199 3.15 -8.54 8.03
N SER A 200 2.87 -7.24 8.08
CA SER A 200 2.93 -6.45 9.31
C SER A 200 1.88 -6.91 10.34
N VAL A 201 0.64 -7.18 9.88
CA VAL A 201 -0.43 -7.76 10.71
C VAL A 201 -0.04 -9.14 11.21
N ASP A 202 0.39 -10.04 10.31
CA ASP A 202 0.75 -11.42 10.65
C ASP A 202 1.89 -11.46 11.69
N LEU A 203 2.93 -10.63 11.51
CA LEU A 203 4.04 -10.53 12.45
C LEU A 203 3.60 -9.99 13.82
N SER A 204 2.71 -8.99 13.86
CA SER A 204 2.15 -8.48 15.13
C SER A 204 1.33 -9.53 15.88
N GLY A 205 0.67 -10.43 15.14
CA GLY A 205 -0.06 -11.58 15.69
C GLY A 205 0.85 -12.71 16.15
N LEU A 206 1.96 -12.99 15.46
CA LEU A 206 2.89 -14.07 15.82
C LEU A 206 3.62 -13.85 17.15
N VAL A 207 3.79 -12.60 17.59
CA VAL A 207 4.36 -12.28 18.92
C VAL A 207 3.42 -12.68 20.07
N THR A 208 2.16 -13.05 19.80
CA THR A 208 1.17 -13.45 20.81
C THR A 208 1.12 -14.94 21.13
N ALA A 209 1.92 -15.79 20.47
CA ALA A 209 1.97 -17.20 20.86
C ALA A 209 2.56 -17.30 22.28
N PRO A 210 1.81 -17.76 23.30
CA PRO A 210 2.39 -17.99 24.61
C PRO A 210 3.52 -19.02 24.45
N PRO A 211 4.61 -18.96 25.23
CA PRO A 211 5.59 -20.03 25.22
C PRO A 211 4.86 -21.32 25.57
N ALA A 212 4.74 -22.22 24.59
CA ALA A 212 4.29 -23.57 24.81
C ALA A 212 5.40 -24.29 25.59
N GLY A 213 5.37 -24.14 26.92
CA GLY A 213 6.14 -24.99 27.81
C GLY A 213 5.57 -26.39 27.71
N THR A 214 6.31 -27.31 27.11
CA THR A 214 6.13 -28.73 27.40
C THR A 214 6.78 -29.00 28.75
N ALA A 215 5.98 -29.58 29.65
CA ALA A 215 6.35 -30.01 31.00
C ALA A 215 7.53 -31.00 31.03
#